data_AF-A0AB73KH43-F1
#
_entry.id   AF-A0AB73KH43-F1
#
_cell.length_a   1.000
_cell.length_b   1.000
_cell.length_c   1.000
_cell.angle_alpha   90.00
_cell.angle_beta   90.00
_cell.angle_gamma   90.00
#
_symmetry.space_group_name_H-M   'P 1'
#
loop_
_entity.id
_entity.type
_entity.pdbx_description
1 polymer ?
#
loop_
_entity_poly.entity_id
_entity_poly.type
_entity_poly.pdbx_seq_one_letter_code
_entity_poly.pdbx_strand_id
1 'polypeptide(L)'
;MSAMITAELVDLDLAADSKEAAARSLAERMVAAGRVTDLEGFLADVAAREAQMPTGLDGGIGIPHCRSAHVAEPTLAFGRSATGIDFGAPDGPADLVFLIAAPAGADTDHLTILSALARRLMDPEFTAALRTAEDPAPAAALIAGGPVAEPATVEPEVIPPATQAVTAPEAAPEATSEAAPETAAEGVPQERPFRVVAVTSCPTGIAHTYMAAESLENAARDAGVQITVETQGSAGFKKLPKAAIEAADAVILAHDVEVRDKERFAGKPTVDVGVKAGISRAPELIAEARGRAERGEVTAAAHPAGADGSDAPFGTAGEPDESAEGFGTRLRKWLMTGVRC
;
A
#
# COMPACT_ATOMS: atom_id res chain seq x y z
N MET A 1 23.92 -9.67 -1.60
CA MET A 1 22.68 -8.91 -1.76
C MET A 1 22.82 -7.72 -0.82
N SER A 2 23.04 -6.51 -1.33
CA SER A 2 23.15 -5.31 -0.50
C SER A 2 21.83 -5.12 0.24
N ALA A 3 21.86 -4.95 1.56
CA ALA A 3 20.66 -4.69 2.33
C ALA A 3 20.10 -3.31 1.94
N MET A 4 18.82 -3.22 1.58
CA MET A 4 18.17 -1.96 1.19
C MET A 4 18.23 -0.88 2.28
N ILE A 5 18.49 -1.25 3.52
CA ILE A 5 18.77 -0.34 4.63
C ILE A 5 19.98 -0.87 5.42
N THR A 6 20.79 0.05 5.92
CA THR A 6 21.92 -0.18 6.82
C THR A 6 21.86 0.83 7.95
N ALA A 7 22.64 0.63 9.02
CA ALA A 7 22.66 1.54 10.17
C ALA A 7 22.96 3.01 9.79
N GLU A 8 23.82 3.24 8.78
CA GLU A 8 24.18 4.58 8.30
C GLU A 8 23.00 5.34 7.63
N LEU A 9 21.98 4.59 7.18
CA LEU A 9 20.77 5.11 6.55
C LEU A 9 19.63 5.34 7.55
N VAL A 10 19.92 5.22 8.85
CA VAL A 10 18.96 5.47 9.93
C VAL A 10 19.33 6.75 10.67
N ASP A 11 18.35 7.62 10.84
CA ASP A 11 18.39 8.84 11.64
C ASP A 11 17.34 8.77 12.75
N LEU A 12 17.73 8.45 13.98
CA LEU A 12 16.78 8.33 15.10
C LEU A 12 16.36 9.69 15.70
N ASP A 13 17.02 10.77 15.28
CA ASP A 13 16.85 12.14 15.77
C ASP A 13 16.76 13.12 14.59
N LEU A 14 15.91 12.79 13.60
CA LEU A 14 15.78 13.55 12.36
C LEU A 14 15.33 15.00 12.65
N ALA A 15 16.28 15.92 12.60
CA ALA A 15 16.05 17.35 12.76
C ALA A 15 15.58 17.98 11.44
N ALA A 16 14.28 17.90 11.17
CA ALA A 16 13.66 18.52 10.01
C ALA A 16 12.27 19.08 10.37
N ASP A 17 11.94 20.25 9.82
CA ASP A 17 10.68 20.97 10.03
C ASP A 17 9.74 20.92 8.81
N SER A 18 10.20 20.31 7.73
CA SER A 18 9.52 20.22 6.44
C SER A 18 9.86 18.91 5.74
N LYS A 19 8.95 18.45 4.87
CA LYS A 19 9.16 17.24 4.07
C LYS A 19 10.37 17.35 3.15
N GLU A 20 10.68 18.56 2.66
CA GLU A 20 11.86 18.85 1.85
C GLU A 20 13.15 18.73 2.67
N ALA A 21 13.17 19.26 3.90
CA ALA A 21 14.32 19.13 4.79
C ALA A 21 14.54 17.67 5.22
N ALA A 22 13.45 16.94 5.51
CA ALA A 22 13.49 15.51 5.84
C ALA A 22 14.07 14.69 4.67
N ALA A 23 13.54 14.91 3.46
CA ALA A 23 14.01 14.24 2.26
C ALA A 23 15.48 14.54 2.00
N ARG A 24 15.93 15.80 2.16
CA ARG A 24 17.36 16.17 2.01
C ARG A 24 18.25 15.45 3.01
N SER A 25 17.95 15.51 4.31
CA SER A 25 18.77 14.87 5.34
C SER A 25 18.92 13.36 5.10
N LEU A 26 17.81 12.68 4.77
CA LEU A 26 17.84 11.25 4.47
C LEU A 26 18.54 10.93 3.13
N ALA A 27 18.39 11.78 2.11
CA ALA A 27 19.07 11.61 0.83
C ALA A 27 20.58 11.84 0.93
N GLU A 28 21.05 12.78 1.77
CA GLU A 28 22.48 12.99 2.04
C GLU A 28 23.13 11.72 2.60
N ARG A 29 22.43 10.99 3.47
CA ARG A 29 22.88 9.67 3.95
C ARG A 29 22.95 8.64 2.82
N MET A 30 21.97 8.64 1.91
CA MET A 30 22.00 7.76 0.73
C MET A 30 23.15 8.10 -0.22
N VAL A 31 23.53 9.38 -0.35
CA VAL A 31 24.71 9.82 -1.12
C VAL A 31 26.00 9.36 -0.44
N ALA A 32 26.10 9.55 0.88
CA ALA A 32 27.26 9.10 1.66
C ALA A 32 27.47 7.58 1.58
N ALA A 33 26.38 6.81 1.51
CA ALA A 33 26.39 5.36 1.31
C ALA A 33 26.63 4.94 -0.17
N GLY A 34 26.78 5.89 -1.09
CA GLY A 34 27.01 5.62 -2.52
C GLY A 34 25.79 5.11 -3.30
N ARG A 35 24.58 5.27 -2.75
CA ARG A 35 23.33 4.76 -3.33
C ARG A 35 22.60 5.77 -4.20
N VAL A 36 22.81 7.05 -3.93
CA VAL A 36 22.34 8.18 -4.75
C VAL A 36 23.56 8.86 -5.37
N THR A 37 23.53 9.07 -6.68
CA THR A 37 24.66 9.61 -7.46
C THR A 37 24.58 11.12 -7.67
N ASP A 38 23.40 11.72 -7.50
CA ASP A 38 23.16 13.15 -7.65
C ASP A 38 22.03 13.57 -6.70
N LEU A 39 22.40 14.31 -5.65
CA LEU A 39 21.50 14.72 -4.57
C LEU A 39 20.37 15.62 -5.09
N GLU A 40 20.71 16.67 -5.82
CA GLU A 40 19.73 17.69 -6.22
C GLU A 40 18.78 17.14 -7.29
N GLY A 41 19.29 16.34 -8.23
CA GLY A 41 18.46 15.61 -9.17
C GLY A 41 17.48 14.66 -8.49
N PHE A 42 17.96 13.87 -7.52
CA PHE A 42 17.10 12.96 -6.76
C PHE A 42 16.04 13.69 -5.92
N LEU A 43 16.41 14.78 -5.24
CA LEU A 43 15.46 15.58 -4.46
C LEU A 43 14.38 16.23 -5.34
N ALA A 44 14.74 16.67 -6.55
CA ALA A 44 13.78 17.17 -7.52
C ALA A 44 12.77 16.09 -7.93
N ASP A 45 13.22 14.85 -8.16
CA ASP A 45 12.34 13.71 -8.47
C ASP A 45 11.40 13.37 -7.30
N VAL A 46 11.92 13.38 -6.06
CA VAL A 46 11.11 13.16 -4.85
C VAL A 46 10.05 14.24 -4.71
N ALA A 47 10.42 15.52 -4.85
CA ALA A 47 9.49 16.64 -4.75
C ALA A 47 8.43 16.62 -5.87
N ALA A 48 8.83 16.32 -7.10
CA ALA A 48 7.92 16.17 -8.24
C ALA A 48 6.91 15.04 -8.01
N ARG A 49 7.30 13.97 -7.32
CA ARG A 49 6.40 12.89 -6.95
C ARG A 49 5.48 13.27 -5.78
N GLU A 50 6.01 13.90 -4.75
CA GLU A 50 5.22 14.35 -3.60
C GLU A 50 4.12 15.33 -4.02
N ALA A 51 4.39 16.19 -5.01
CA ALA A 51 3.43 17.14 -5.55
C ALA A 51 2.24 16.48 -6.29
N GLN A 52 2.39 15.25 -6.79
CA GLN A 52 1.30 14.54 -7.47
C GLN A 52 0.27 13.98 -6.49
N MET A 53 0.74 13.47 -5.35
CA MET A 53 -0.11 12.91 -4.30
C MET A 53 0.69 12.84 -2.99
N PRO A 54 0.15 13.39 -1.88
CA PRO A 54 0.79 13.34 -0.58
C PRO A 54 1.08 11.92 -0.14
N THR A 55 2.26 11.68 0.42
CA THR A 55 2.73 10.35 0.82
C THR A 55 2.58 10.06 2.31
N GLY A 56 1.80 10.87 3.02
CA GLY A 56 1.38 10.58 4.39
C GLY A 56 0.38 9.43 4.46
N LEU A 57 0.59 8.57 5.44
CA LEU A 57 -0.26 7.46 5.85
C LEU A 57 -0.67 7.62 7.32
N ASP A 58 -1.80 7.01 7.68
CA ASP A 58 -2.28 6.97 9.05
C ASP A 58 -1.25 6.28 9.97
N GLY A 59 -1.26 6.64 11.25
CA GLY A 59 -0.33 6.16 12.26
C GLY A 59 0.97 6.95 12.32
N GLY A 60 0.99 8.21 11.87
CA GLY A 60 2.17 9.08 11.94
C GLY A 60 3.30 8.70 10.98
N ILE A 61 2.97 8.24 9.76
CA ILE A 61 3.95 7.70 8.82
C ILE A 61 4.03 8.55 7.55
N GLY A 62 5.24 8.92 7.16
CA GLY A 62 5.56 9.55 5.88
C GLY A 62 6.39 8.61 5.02
N ILE A 63 5.99 8.38 3.77
CA ILE A 63 6.70 7.49 2.85
C ILE A 63 7.10 8.20 1.54
N PRO A 64 7.91 9.28 1.58
CA PRO A 64 8.39 9.92 0.36
C PRO A 64 9.13 8.88 -0.49
N HIS A 65 8.72 8.73 -1.75
CA HIS A 65 9.27 7.70 -2.63
C HIS A 65 9.30 8.15 -4.08
N CYS A 66 10.31 7.72 -4.83
CA CYS A 66 10.33 7.92 -6.28
C CYS A 66 11.17 6.86 -7.00
N ARG A 67 10.94 6.78 -8.32
CA ARG A 67 11.89 6.20 -9.26
C ARG A 67 12.75 7.33 -9.79
N SER A 68 14.06 7.14 -9.84
CA SER A 68 15.00 8.19 -10.26
C SER A 68 16.18 7.61 -11.02
N ALA A 69 16.67 8.35 -12.02
CA ALA A 69 17.92 8.04 -12.72
C ALA A 69 19.16 8.28 -11.85
N HIS A 70 18.98 8.99 -10.73
CA HIS A 70 20.02 9.37 -9.79
C HIS A 70 20.23 8.33 -8.67
N VAL A 71 19.59 7.17 -8.78
CA VAL A 71 19.65 6.08 -7.79
C VAL A 71 20.40 4.90 -8.40
N ALA A 72 21.51 4.50 -7.79
CA ALA A 72 22.38 3.44 -8.26
C ALA A 72 21.82 2.05 -7.95
N GLU A 73 21.26 1.88 -6.76
CA GLU A 73 20.61 0.65 -6.32
C GLU A 73 19.39 0.96 -5.44
N PRO A 74 18.39 0.07 -5.41
CA PRO A 74 17.21 0.24 -4.56
C PRO A 74 17.58 0.42 -3.09
N THR A 75 17.06 1.46 -2.46
CA THR A 75 17.47 1.84 -1.11
C THR A 75 16.33 2.46 -0.31
N LEU A 76 16.42 2.32 1.00
CA LEU A 76 15.54 2.91 1.99
C LEU A 76 16.38 3.59 3.07
N ALA A 77 16.06 4.85 3.36
CA ALA A 77 16.56 5.56 4.52
C ALA A 77 15.38 5.85 5.47
N PHE A 78 15.63 5.75 6.76
CA PHE A 78 14.64 5.91 7.80
C PHE A 78 15.01 7.06 8.72
N GLY A 79 14.03 7.88 9.07
CA GLY A 79 14.17 8.98 10.00
C GLY A 79 13.05 8.98 11.03
N ARG A 80 13.37 9.28 12.30
CA ARG A 80 12.39 9.54 13.36
C ARG A 80 12.43 11.01 13.76
N SER A 81 11.31 11.72 13.61
CA SER A 81 11.17 13.13 13.98
C SER A 81 10.46 13.29 15.33
N ALA A 82 11.07 14.02 16.26
CA ALA A 82 10.47 14.32 17.56
C ALA A 82 9.29 15.30 17.48
N THR A 83 9.24 16.17 16.46
CA THR A 83 8.20 17.20 16.31
C THR A 83 7.10 16.80 15.34
N GLY A 84 7.31 15.74 14.56
CA GLY A 84 6.46 15.36 13.44
C GLY A 84 6.63 16.28 12.23
N ILE A 85 6.34 15.75 11.04
CA ILE A 85 6.47 16.44 9.75
C ILE A 85 5.20 16.22 8.92
N ASP A 86 4.64 17.29 8.35
CA ASP A 86 3.41 17.18 7.56
C ASP A 86 3.68 16.53 6.19
N PHE A 87 3.16 15.31 6.01
CA PHE A 87 3.13 14.56 4.75
C PHE A 87 1.71 14.45 4.17
N GLY A 88 0.74 15.20 4.70
CA GLY A 88 -0.64 15.23 4.22
C GLY A 88 -1.46 13.98 4.56
N ALA A 89 -1.18 13.35 5.70
CA ALA A 89 -2.03 12.31 6.28
C ALA A 89 -3.23 12.95 7.01
N PRO A 90 -4.42 12.33 7.00
CA PRO A 90 -5.61 12.87 7.68
C PRO A 90 -5.49 12.94 9.21
N ASP A 91 -4.66 12.09 9.81
CA ASP A 91 -4.48 11.96 11.26
C ASP A 91 -3.36 12.86 11.82
N GLY A 92 -2.64 13.58 10.95
CA GLY A 92 -1.69 14.62 11.34
C GLY A 92 -0.26 14.39 10.85
N PRO A 93 0.74 15.02 11.49
CA PRO A 93 2.13 14.95 11.07
C PRO A 93 2.75 13.57 11.36
N ALA A 94 3.71 13.19 10.52
CA ALA A 94 4.44 11.93 10.63
C ALA A 94 5.70 12.06 11.50
N ASP A 95 5.84 11.17 12.48
CA ASP A 95 7.05 11.02 13.29
C ASP A 95 7.99 9.94 12.74
N LEU A 96 7.50 9.03 11.90
CA LEU A 96 8.29 8.01 11.21
C LEU A 96 8.34 8.32 9.70
N VAL A 97 9.54 8.56 9.17
CA VAL A 97 9.76 8.92 7.76
C VAL A 97 10.60 7.84 7.08
N PHE A 98 10.06 7.25 6.01
CA PHE A 98 10.73 6.24 5.20
C PHE A 98 10.96 6.79 3.79
N LEU A 99 12.17 7.27 3.50
CA LEU A 99 12.54 7.69 2.15
C LEU A 99 12.93 6.48 1.32
N ILE A 100 12.18 6.22 0.26
CA ILE A 100 12.32 5.01 -0.55
C ILE A 100 12.70 5.37 -1.98
N ALA A 101 13.85 4.89 -2.42
CA ALA A 101 14.41 5.24 -3.72
C ALA A 101 14.60 3.98 -4.57
N ALA A 102 14.14 4.03 -5.81
CA ALA A 102 14.35 2.98 -6.80
C ALA A 102 15.00 3.54 -8.07
N PRO A 103 15.91 2.79 -8.73
CA PRO A 103 16.39 3.14 -10.05
C PRO A 103 15.24 3.29 -11.08
N ALA A 104 15.40 4.20 -12.05
CA ALA A 104 14.39 4.49 -13.08
C ALA A 104 13.89 3.25 -13.86
N GLY A 105 14.72 2.21 -13.96
CA GLY A 105 14.38 0.94 -14.63
C GLY A 105 14.25 -0.27 -13.71
N ALA A 106 14.15 -0.11 -12.38
CA ALA A 106 14.10 -1.24 -11.46
C ALA A 106 12.83 -2.10 -11.62
N ASP A 107 13.00 -3.41 -11.77
CA ASP A 107 11.92 -4.40 -11.96
C ASP A 107 11.06 -4.62 -10.71
N THR A 108 10.00 -5.42 -10.86
CA THR A 108 9.00 -5.79 -9.83
C THR A 108 9.60 -6.43 -8.57
N ASP A 109 10.76 -7.08 -8.67
CA ASP A 109 11.38 -7.81 -7.54
C ASP A 109 11.84 -6.88 -6.41
N HIS A 110 12.12 -5.61 -6.72
CA HIS A 110 12.42 -4.58 -5.71
C HIS A 110 11.15 -4.00 -5.05
N LEU A 111 9.98 -4.20 -5.64
CA LEU A 111 8.68 -3.79 -5.07
C LEU A 111 8.15 -4.82 -4.06
N THR A 112 8.67 -6.05 -4.05
CA THR A 112 8.33 -7.07 -3.03
C THR A 112 8.73 -6.62 -1.62
N ILE A 113 9.76 -5.78 -1.49
CA ILE A 113 10.19 -5.22 -0.20
C ILE A 113 9.31 -4.04 0.22
N LEU A 114 8.82 -3.24 -0.74
CA LEU A 114 7.78 -2.24 -0.46
C LEU A 114 6.52 -2.90 0.07
N SER A 115 6.11 -4.04 -0.52
CA SER A 115 5.04 -4.86 0.02
C SER A 115 5.39 -5.38 1.43
N ALA A 116 6.54 -6.03 1.61
CA ALA A 116 6.95 -6.52 2.94
C ALA A 116 6.98 -5.42 4.01
N LEU A 117 7.39 -4.19 3.67
CA LEU A 117 7.35 -3.04 4.55
C LEU A 117 5.92 -2.54 4.79
N ALA A 118 5.06 -2.53 3.77
CA ALA A 118 3.66 -2.07 3.88
C ALA A 118 2.90 -2.78 5.00
N ARG A 119 3.01 -4.11 5.07
CA ARG A 119 2.44 -4.93 6.16
C ARG A 119 2.86 -4.42 7.53
N ARG A 120 4.14 -4.13 7.66
CA ARG A 120 4.76 -3.82 8.94
C ARG A 120 4.49 -2.37 9.34
N LEU A 121 4.38 -1.45 8.38
CA LEU A 121 3.98 -0.07 8.65
C LEU A 121 2.57 0.02 9.26
N MET A 122 1.69 -0.93 8.98
CA MET A 122 0.35 -1.00 9.59
C MET A 122 0.32 -1.79 10.91
N ASP A 123 1.44 -2.40 11.31
CA ASP A 123 1.55 -3.15 12.56
C ASP A 123 1.91 -2.19 13.71
N PRO A 124 1.02 -2.03 14.72
CA PRO A 124 1.29 -1.18 15.87
C PRO A 124 2.53 -1.59 16.65
N GLU A 125 2.86 -2.89 16.73
CA GLU A 125 4.05 -3.36 17.45
C GLU A 125 5.33 -2.95 16.72
N PHE A 126 5.35 -3.08 15.39
CA PHE A 126 6.47 -2.64 14.56
C PHE A 126 6.70 -1.13 14.67
N THR A 127 5.65 -0.32 14.53
CA THR A 127 5.79 1.14 14.60
C THR A 127 6.16 1.61 16.01
N ALA A 128 5.63 0.98 17.06
CA ALA A 128 6.03 1.25 18.45
C ALA A 128 7.51 0.94 18.68
N ALA A 129 8.01 -0.20 18.18
CA ALA A 129 9.42 -0.56 18.30
C ALA A 129 10.36 0.44 17.60
N LEU A 130 9.96 1.01 16.46
CA LEU A 130 10.73 2.07 15.80
C LEU A 130 10.71 3.40 16.57
N ARG A 131 9.59 3.73 17.23
CA ARG A 131 9.48 4.92 18.08
C ARG A 131 10.34 4.86 19.33
N THR A 132 10.62 3.66 19.83
CA THR A 132 11.44 3.45 21.04
C THR A 132 12.87 3.02 20.74
N ALA A 133 13.22 2.73 19.48
CA ALA A 133 14.57 2.33 19.11
C ALA A 133 15.62 3.37 19.52
N GLU A 134 16.68 2.94 20.19
CA GLU A 134 17.77 3.80 20.65
C GLU A 134 19.05 3.64 19.81
N ASP A 135 19.13 2.57 19.00
CA ASP A 135 20.29 2.26 18.18
C ASP A 135 19.92 2.09 16.69
N PRO A 136 20.64 2.77 15.78
CA PRO A 136 20.42 2.68 14.33
C PRO A 136 20.52 1.27 13.74
N ALA A 137 21.40 0.41 14.27
CA ALA A 137 21.62 -0.93 13.71
C ALA A 137 20.45 -1.89 14.00
N PRO A 138 19.93 -2.03 15.23
CA PRO A 138 18.68 -2.73 15.50
C PRO A 138 17.48 -2.17 14.74
N ALA A 139 17.36 -0.84 14.60
CA ALA A 139 16.29 -0.24 13.81
C ALA A 139 16.37 -0.63 12.32
N ALA A 140 17.57 -0.57 11.72
CA ALA A 140 17.78 -1.02 10.35
C ALA A 140 17.50 -2.51 10.18
N ALA A 141 17.95 -3.35 11.12
CA ALA A 141 17.69 -4.80 11.10
C ALA A 141 16.20 -5.10 11.23
N LEU A 142 15.50 -4.37 12.12
CA LEU A 142 14.06 -4.43 12.24
C LEU A 142 13.45 -4.10 10.89
N ILE A 143 13.68 -2.93 10.29
CA ILE A 143 13.10 -2.53 8.99
C ILE A 143 13.40 -3.55 7.88
N ALA A 144 14.59 -4.14 7.85
CA ALA A 144 14.99 -5.15 6.87
C ALA A 144 14.25 -6.51 6.99
N GLY A 145 13.43 -6.71 8.03
CA GLY A 145 12.65 -7.93 8.25
C GLY A 145 13.10 -8.77 9.44
N GLY A 146 14.03 -8.26 10.26
CA GLY A 146 14.40 -8.87 11.53
C GLY A 146 13.22 -8.93 12.51
N PRO A 147 13.29 -9.82 13.51
CA PRO A 147 12.26 -9.92 14.54
C PRO A 147 12.16 -8.62 15.33
N VAL A 148 10.95 -8.28 15.80
CA VAL A 148 10.78 -7.27 16.86
C VAL A 148 11.51 -7.82 18.08
N ALA A 149 12.50 -7.09 18.58
CA ALA A 149 13.20 -7.50 19.80
C ALA A 149 12.17 -7.56 20.94
N GLU A 150 12.07 -8.71 21.61
CA GLU A 150 11.31 -8.78 22.86
C GLU A 150 11.92 -7.77 23.84
N PRO A 151 11.09 -7.02 24.60
CA PRO A 151 11.62 -6.07 25.58
C PRO A 151 12.57 -6.83 26.49
N ALA A 152 13.83 -6.38 26.55
CA ALA A 152 14.82 -6.94 27.44
C ALA A 152 14.28 -6.83 28.87
N THR A 153 13.77 -7.94 29.40
CA THR A 153 13.58 -8.08 30.84
C THR A 153 14.96 -7.92 31.44
N VAL A 154 15.18 -6.79 32.12
CA VAL A 154 16.38 -6.56 32.92
C VAL A 154 16.28 -7.52 34.11
N GLU A 155 16.70 -8.76 33.90
CA GLU A 155 16.96 -9.67 35.00
C GLU A 155 18.21 -9.16 35.73
N PRO A 156 18.17 -9.05 37.07
CA PRO A 156 19.34 -8.63 37.82
C PRO A 156 20.43 -9.69 37.67
N GLU A 157 21.63 -9.23 37.33
CA GLU A 157 22.86 -10.01 37.21
C GLU A 157 23.12 -10.82 38.48
N VAL A 158 22.96 -12.15 38.40
CA VAL A 158 23.40 -13.10 39.43
C VAL A 158 24.65 -13.83 38.92
N ILE A 159 25.75 -13.60 39.63
CA ILE A 159 27.07 -14.22 39.46
C ILE A 159 26.95 -15.76 39.60
N PRO A 160 27.51 -16.57 38.67
CA PRO A 160 27.44 -18.03 38.79
C PRO A 160 28.63 -18.60 39.59
N PRO A 161 28.48 -19.76 40.25
CA PRO A 161 29.60 -20.66 40.46
C PRO A 161 29.53 -21.91 39.56
N ALA A 162 30.71 -22.48 39.38
CA ALA A 162 31.13 -23.43 38.37
C ALA A 162 30.47 -24.83 38.41
N THR A 163 30.24 -25.33 37.19
CA THR A 163 30.57 -26.66 36.63
C THR A 163 30.48 -27.91 37.52
N GLN A 164 29.68 -28.89 37.07
CA GLN A 164 30.21 -30.22 36.72
C GLN A 164 29.30 -31.01 35.78
N ALA A 165 29.95 -31.64 34.80
CA ALA A 165 29.42 -32.43 33.70
C ALA A 165 29.12 -33.86 34.13
N VAL A 166 28.07 -34.48 33.55
CA VAL A 166 28.03 -35.92 33.30
C VAL A 166 27.29 -36.20 31.98
N THR A 167 27.82 -37.22 31.30
CA THR A 167 27.72 -37.69 29.93
C THR A 167 26.38 -38.28 29.46
N ALA A 168 26.17 -38.23 28.14
CA ALA A 168 25.19 -39.02 27.38
C ALA A 168 25.50 -40.55 27.42
N PRO A 169 24.55 -41.42 27.02
CA PRO A 169 24.48 -41.78 25.60
C PRO A 169 23.06 -42.01 25.01
N GLU A 170 22.96 -41.65 23.73
CA GLU A 170 22.38 -42.36 22.56
C GLU A 170 21.41 -43.55 22.76
N ALA A 171 20.22 -43.46 22.14
CA ALA A 171 19.79 -44.29 20.98
C ALA A 171 18.26 -44.20 20.74
N ALA A 172 17.87 -44.03 19.47
CA ALA A 172 16.52 -44.26 18.95
C ALA A 172 16.24 -45.78 18.78
N PRO A 173 14.97 -46.20 18.60
CA PRO A 173 14.53 -46.46 17.22
C PRO A 173 13.07 -46.09 16.91
N GLU A 174 12.74 -46.28 15.63
CA GLU A 174 11.57 -45.88 14.84
C GLU A 174 10.23 -46.55 15.17
N ALA A 175 9.18 -45.84 14.71
CA ALA A 175 7.95 -46.27 14.02
C ALA A 175 6.96 -47.24 14.68
N THR A 176 5.70 -46.80 14.74
CA THR A 176 4.59 -47.52 14.09
C THR A 176 3.44 -46.58 13.73
N SER A 177 3.00 -46.74 12.49
CA SER A 177 1.74 -46.27 11.91
C SER A 177 0.56 -47.03 12.50
N GLU A 178 -0.55 -46.34 12.77
CA GLU A 178 -1.87 -46.96 12.72
C GLU A 178 -2.93 -45.93 12.30
N ALA A 179 -3.62 -46.26 11.21
CA ALA A 179 -4.74 -45.54 10.64
C ALA A 179 -6.01 -46.38 10.84
N ALA A 180 -7.13 -45.72 11.15
CA ALA A 180 -8.51 -46.00 10.69
C ALA A 180 -9.55 -45.34 11.63
N PRO A 181 -10.81 -45.11 11.20
CA PRO A 181 -11.31 -44.86 9.85
C PRO A 181 -12.18 -43.59 9.74
N GLU A 182 -12.49 -43.23 8.50
CA GLU A 182 -13.54 -42.29 8.09
C GLU A 182 -14.91 -42.64 8.69
N THR A 183 -15.56 -41.63 9.26
CA THR A 183 -17.02 -41.51 9.20
C THR A 183 -17.36 -40.46 8.16
N ALA A 184 -17.96 -40.92 7.06
CA ALA A 184 -18.59 -40.10 6.06
C ALA A 184 -19.69 -39.25 6.73
N ALA A 185 -19.41 -37.97 6.94
CA ALA A 185 -20.42 -36.97 7.20
C ALA A 185 -20.97 -36.53 5.84
N GLU A 186 -22.26 -36.76 5.66
CA GLU A 186 -23.07 -36.35 4.53
C GLU A 186 -22.81 -34.88 4.19
N GLY A 187 -22.59 -34.62 2.91
CA GLY A 187 -22.22 -33.31 2.38
C GLY A 187 -23.29 -32.27 2.68
N VAL A 188 -23.08 -31.50 3.74
CA VAL A 188 -23.57 -30.13 3.83
C VAL A 188 -22.97 -29.39 2.63
N PRO A 189 -23.74 -28.62 1.83
CA PRO A 189 -23.16 -27.76 0.81
C PRO A 189 -22.12 -26.88 1.51
N GLN A 190 -20.83 -27.10 1.22
CA GLN A 190 -19.83 -26.13 1.62
C GLN A 190 -20.18 -24.85 0.88
N GLU A 191 -20.68 -23.85 1.61
CA GLU A 191 -20.89 -22.53 1.05
C GLU A 191 -19.57 -22.08 0.43
N ARG A 192 -19.58 -21.88 -0.90
CA ARG A 192 -18.38 -21.48 -1.61
C ARG A 192 -17.88 -20.17 -0.96
N PRO A 193 -16.58 -20.04 -0.69
CA PRO A 193 -16.05 -18.83 -0.06
C PRO A 193 -16.40 -17.63 -0.94
N PHE A 194 -16.72 -16.50 -0.29
CA PHE A 194 -16.99 -15.24 -0.97
C PHE A 194 -15.75 -14.80 -1.75
N ARG A 195 -15.92 -14.41 -3.00
CA ARG A 195 -14.84 -14.06 -3.93
C ARG A 195 -14.87 -12.60 -4.30
N VAL A 196 -13.73 -11.93 -4.16
CA VAL A 196 -13.52 -10.55 -4.57
C VAL A 196 -12.43 -10.50 -5.63
N VAL A 197 -12.61 -9.67 -6.64
CA VAL A 197 -11.47 -9.20 -7.45
C VAL A 197 -11.23 -7.73 -7.15
N ALA A 198 -9.97 -7.32 -7.09
CA ALA A 198 -9.64 -5.93 -6.85
C ALA A 198 -8.69 -5.37 -7.90
N VAL A 199 -8.74 -4.07 -8.12
CA VAL A 199 -7.76 -3.33 -8.90
C VAL A 199 -7.21 -2.19 -8.05
N THR A 200 -5.90 -2.08 -7.95
CA THR A 200 -5.24 -0.94 -7.28
C THR A 200 -4.47 -0.11 -8.30
N SER A 201 -4.57 1.22 -8.22
CA SER A 201 -3.81 2.08 -9.14
C SER A 201 -3.51 3.46 -8.57
N CYS A 202 -2.24 3.85 -8.60
CA CYS A 202 -1.80 5.20 -8.25
C CYS A 202 -0.85 5.73 -9.34
N PRO A 203 -0.66 7.06 -9.47
CA PRO A 203 0.09 7.66 -10.57
C PRO A 203 1.47 7.06 -10.84
N THR A 204 2.21 6.71 -9.77
CA THR A 204 3.53 6.09 -9.93
C THR A 204 3.54 4.58 -9.92
N GLY A 205 2.51 3.91 -9.40
CA GLY A 205 2.50 2.47 -9.27
C GLY A 205 3.67 1.92 -8.45
N ILE A 206 4.09 2.59 -7.36
CA ILE A 206 5.23 2.18 -6.52
C ILE A 206 4.74 1.78 -5.13
N ALA A 207 4.59 2.71 -4.18
CA ALA A 207 4.21 2.35 -2.82
C ALA A 207 2.70 2.10 -2.73
N HIS A 208 1.88 3.15 -2.87
CA HIS A 208 0.45 3.06 -2.56
C HIS A 208 -0.32 1.96 -3.32
N THR A 209 0.00 1.71 -4.59
CA THR A 209 -0.62 0.63 -5.38
C THR A 209 -0.39 -0.74 -4.75
N TYR A 210 0.84 -1.03 -4.34
CA TYR A 210 1.20 -2.32 -3.76
C TYR A 210 0.77 -2.42 -2.30
N MET A 211 0.88 -1.32 -1.54
CA MET A 211 0.38 -1.25 -0.18
C MET A 211 -1.12 -1.54 -0.12
N ALA A 212 -1.92 -0.90 -0.99
CA ALA A 212 -3.36 -1.15 -1.04
C ALA A 212 -3.69 -2.59 -1.44
N ALA A 213 -2.93 -3.18 -2.37
CA ALA A 213 -3.17 -4.56 -2.78
C ALA A 213 -2.97 -5.53 -1.62
N GLU A 214 -1.90 -5.35 -0.87
CA GLU A 214 -1.57 -6.20 0.27
C GLU A 214 -2.48 -5.96 1.48
N SER A 215 -2.86 -4.71 1.77
CA SER A 215 -3.88 -4.39 2.78
C SER A 215 -5.19 -5.12 2.48
N LEU A 216 -5.64 -5.11 1.22
CA LEU A 216 -6.84 -5.83 0.77
C LEU A 216 -6.68 -7.35 0.87
N GLU A 217 -5.53 -7.90 0.48
CA GLU A 217 -5.23 -9.33 0.60
C GLU A 217 -5.23 -9.82 2.05
N ASN A 218 -4.69 -9.02 2.96
CA ASN A 218 -4.67 -9.33 4.39
C ASN A 218 -6.07 -9.25 5.00
N ALA A 219 -6.78 -8.15 4.75
CA ALA A 219 -8.16 -7.99 5.22
C ALA A 219 -9.08 -9.10 4.69
N ALA A 220 -8.89 -9.52 3.44
CA ALA A 220 -9.63 -10.65 2.88
C ALA A 220 -9.28 -11.97 3.58
N ARG A 221 -8.00 -12.22 3.85
CA ARG A 221 -7.55 -13.41 4.60
C ARG A 221 -8.19 -13.48 5.98
N ASP A 222 -8.17 -12.37 6.72
CA ASP A 222 -8.72 -12.27 8.07
C ASP A 222 -10.25 -12.44 8.06
N ALA A 223 -10.92 -12.01 6.99
CA ALA A 223 -12.35 -12.16 6.78
C ALA A 223 -12.77 -13.48 6.12
N GLY A 224 -11.84 -14.41 5.84
CA GLY A 224 -12.13 -15.67 5.14
C GLY A 224 -12.62 -15.50 3.69
N VAL A 225 -12.25 -14.38 3.04
CA VAL A 225 -12.60 -14.02 1.66
C VAL A 225 -11.48 -14.43 0.72
N GLN A 226 -11.84 -15.01 -0.42
CA GLN A 226 -10.89 -15.22 -1.52
C GLN A 226 -10.76 -13.93 -2.32
N ILE A 227 -9.55 -13.40 -2.45
CA ILE A 227 -9.29 -12.19 -3.25
C ILE A 227 -8.20 -12.42 -4.29
N THR A 228 -8.32 -11.76 -5.44
CA THR A 228 -7.23 -11.63 -6.42
C THR A 228 -7.10 -10.18 -6.83
N VAL A 229 -5.90 -9.61 -6.71
CA VAL A 229 -5.66 -8.18 -6.95
C VAL A 229 -4.87 -7.95 -8.24
N GLU A 230 -5.33 -7.00 -9.05
CA GLU A 230 -4.65 -6.46 -10.22
C GLU A 230 -3.95 -5.14 -9.82
N THR A 231 -2.62 -5.13 -9.74
CA THR A 231 -1.86 -3.89 -9.53
C THR A 231 -1.63 -3.19 -10.87
N GLN A 232 -2.12 -1.97 -11.01
CA GLN A 232 -1.94 -1.16 -12.22
C GLN A 232 -0.99 0.00 -11.96
N GLY A 233 0.25 -0.13 -12.47
CA GLY A 233 1.29 0.90 -12.40
C GLY A 233 1.76 1.42 -13.76
N SER A 234 2.68 2.36 -13.72
CA SER A 234 3.35 2.94 -14.91
C SER A 234 4.21 1.92 -15.66
N ALA A 235 4.73 0.90 -14.96
CA ALA A 235 5.50 -0.21 -15.53
C ALA A 235 4.63 -1.27 -16.24
N GLY A 236 3.31 -1.07 -16.34
CA GLY A 236 2.37 -2.05 -16.88
C GLY A 236 1.63 -2.83 -15.79
N PHE A 237 0.90 -3.87 -16.20
CA PHE A 237 0.10 -4.71 -15.30
C PHE A 237 -0.21 -6.07 -15.94
N LYS A 238 -0.43 -7.08 -15.09
CA LYS A 238 -0.94 -8.39 -15.52
C LYS A 238 -2.45 -8.42 -15.29
N LYS A 239 -3.22 -8.58 -16.37
CA LYS A 239 -4.68 -8.61 -16.30
C LYS A 239 -5.18 -9.81 -15.49
N LEU A 240 -6.22 -9.59 -14.69
CA LEU A 240 -7.01 -10.66 -14.08
C LEU A 240 -7.62 -11.56 -15.16
N PRO A 241 -7.56 -12.90 -14.99
CA PRO A 241 -8.22 -13.82 -15.91
C PRO A 241 -9.72 -13.56 -15.95
N LYS A 242 -10.32 -13.64 -17.15
CA LYS A 242 -11.77 -13.47 -17.33
C LYS A 242 -12.58 -14.37 -16.40
N ALA A 243 -12.16 -15.63 -16.24
CA ALA A 243 -12.81 -16.59 -15.36
C ALA A 243 -12.81 -16.16 -13.87
N ALA A 244 -11.77 -15.45 -13.41
CA ALA A 244 -11.71 -14.93 -12.05
C ALA A 244 -12.74 -13.80 -11.85
N ILE A 245 -12.88 -12.92 -12.84
CA ILE A 245 -13.87 -11.83 -12.81
C ILE A 245 -15.30 -12.38 -12.86
N GLU A 246 -15.56 -13.35 -13.73
CA GLU A 246 -16.88 -14.00 -13.83
C GLU A 246 -17.26 -14.70 -12.52
N ALA A 247 -16.30 -15.37 -11.87
CA ALA A 247 -16.50 -16.07 -10.61
C ALA A 247 -16.53 -15.17 -9.37
N ALA A 248 -16.18 -13.88 -9.49
CA ALA A 248 -16.19 -12.94 -8.38
C ALA A 248 -17.62 -12.56 -7.97
N ASP A 249 -17.84 -12.42 -6.68
CA ASP A 249 -19.10 -11.96 -6.10
C ASP A 249 -19.14 -10.42 -6.00
N ALA A 250 -17.99 -9.77 -5.86
CA ALA A 250 -17.85 -8.31 -5.86
C ALA A 250 -16.50 -7.84 -6.43
N VAL A 251 -16.42 -6.54 -6.71
CA VAL A 251 -15.23 -5.85 -7.24
C VAL A 251 -14.85 -4.70 -6.32
N ILE A 252 -13.56 -4.54 -6.02
CA ILE A 252 -13.01 -3.36 -5.35
C ILE A 252 -12.08 -2.62 -6.30
N LEU A 253 -12.38 -1.36 -6.61
CA LEU A 253 -11.52 -0.47 -7.38
C LEU A 253 -10.94 0.57 -6.42
N ALA A 254 -9.66 0.41 -6.05
CA ALA A 254 -8.94 1.33 -5.17
C ALA A 254 -7.93 2.14 -5.98
N HIS A 255 -8.34 3.30 -6.50
CA HIS A 255 -7.57 4.00 -7.51
C HIS A 255 -7.63 5.53 -7.43
N ASP A 256 -6.52 6.18 -7.82
CA ASP A 256 -6.43 7.64 -8.00
C ASP A 256 -6.03 8.03 -9.43
N VAL A 257 -5.83 7.04 -10.29
CA VAL A 257 -5.76 7.18 -11.75
C VAL A 257 -6.76 6.21 -12.37
N GLU A 258 -7.18 6.47 -13.60
CA GLU A 258 -8.20 5.64 -14.26
C GLU A 258 -7.79 4.16 -14.32
N VAL A 259 -8.71 3.28 -13.91
CA VAL A 259 -8.54 1.83 -14.04
C VAL A 259 -8.64 1.47 -15.51
N ARG A 260 -7.56 0.91 -16.07
CA ARG A 260 -7.55 0.45 -17.47
C ARG A 260 -8.41 -0.80 -17.64
N ASP A 261 -9.15 -0.85 -18.73
CA ASP A 261 -10.11 -1.92 -19.06
C ASP A 261 -11.19 -2.14 -17.98
N LYS A 262 -11.71 -1.05 -17.39
CA LYS A 262 -12.69 -1.08 -16.29
C LYS A 262 -14.01 -1.76 -16.69
N GLU A 263 -14.32 -1.79 -17.97
CA GLU A 263 -15.57 -2.34 -18.53
C GLU A 263 -15.69 -3.85 -18.29
N ARG A 264 -14.56 -4.55 -18.12
CA ARG A 264 -14.53 -5.98 -17.80
C ARG A 264 -15.22 -6.33 -16.48
N PHE A 265 -15.34 -5.35 -15.58
CA PHE A 265 -15.93 -5.51 -14.25
C PHE A 265 -17.41 -5.11 -14.20
N ALA A 266 -17.99 -4.66 -15.32
CA ALA A 266 -19.38 -4.22 -15.38
C ALA A 266 -20.37 -5.34 -14.97
N GLY A 267 -21.48 -4.94 -14.35
CA GLY A 267 -22.52 -5.85 -13.86
C GLY A 267 -22.20 -6.55 -12.54
N LYS A 268 -21.03 -6.29 -11.92
CA LYS A 268 -20.70 -6.75 -10.57
C LYS A 268 -20.98 -5.67 -9.53
N PRO A 269 -21.34 -6.04 -8.29
CA PRO A 269 -21.32 -5.11 -7.16
C PRO A 269 -19.91 -4.53 -7.02
N THR A 270 -19.77 -3.20 -7.10
CA THR A 270 -18.47 -2.54 -7.09
C THR A 270 -18.37 -1.54 -5.96
N VAL A 271 -17.26 -1.60 -5.21
CA VAL A 271 -16.80 -0.54 -4.30
C VAL A 271 -15.71 0.24 -5.04
N ASP A 272 -15.87 1.55 -5.14
CA ASP A 272 -14.97 2.44 -5.91
C ASP A 272 -14.47 3.58 -4.99
N VAL A 273 -13.18 3.58 -4.70
CA VAL A 273 -12.53 4.44 -3.69
C VAL A 273 -11.12 4.85 -4.12
N GLY A 274 -10.56 5.89 -3.47
CA GLY A 274 -9.15 6.26 -3.66
C GLY A 274 -8.17 5.20 -3.11
N VAL A 275 -6.94 5.17 -3.61
CA VAL A 275 -5.96 4.14 -3.23
C VAL A 275 -5.65 4.16 -1.74
N LYS A 276 -5.67 5.35 -1.11
CA LYS A 276 -5.41 5.52 0.34
C LYS A 276 -6.45 4.78 1.18
N ALA A 277 -7.71 4.76 0.76
CA ALA A 277 -8.75 3.99 1.46
C ALA A 277 -8.47 2.48 1.34
N GLY A 278 -7.91 2.03 0.21
CA GLY A 278 -7.44 0.66 0.05
C GLY A 278 -6.33 0.26 1.03
N ILE A 279 -5.57 1.23 1.57
CA ILE A 279 -4.53 1.01 2.57
C ILE A 279 -5.14 1.01 3.98
N SER A 280 -5.80 2.10 4.38
CA SER A 280 -6.20 2.32 5.77
C SER A 280 -7.58 1.77 6.15
N ARG A 281 -8.42 1.42 5.16
CA ARG A 281 -9.80 0.96 5.38
C ARG A 281 -10.08 -0.40 4.72
N ALA A 282 -9.04 -1.21 4.52
CA ALA A 282 -9.19 -2.48 3.81
C ALA A 282 -10.25 -3.43 4.43
N PRO A 283 -10.33 -3.62 5.76
CA PRO A 283 -11.37 -4.43 6.38
C PRO A 283 -12.78 -3.92 6.07
N GLU A 284 -12.99 -2.61 6.12
CA GLU A 284 -14.28 -1.98 5.83
C GLU A 284 -14.66 -2.16 4.36
N LEU A 285 -13.71 -2.03 3.43
CA LEU A 285 -13.97 -2.20 1.99
C LEU A 285 -14.36 -3.65 1.64
N ILE A 286 -13.75 -4.64 2.30
CA ILE A 286 -14.13 -6.06 2.14
C ILE A 286 -15.56 -6.29 2.66
N ALA A 287 -15.89 -5.75 3.84
CA ALA A 287 -17.24 -5.84 4.40
C ALA A 287 -18.28 -5.11 3.54
N GLU A 288 -17.94 -3.94 3.01
CA GLU A 288 -18.80 -3.15 2.12
C GLU A 288 -19.07 -3.90 0.81
N ALA A 289 -18.02 -4.47 0.19
CA ALA A 289 -18.15 -5.26 -1.03
C ALA A 289 -19.09 -6.46 -0.83
N ARG A 290 -18.98 -7.16 0.31
CA ARG A 290 -19.90 -8.23 0.71
C ARG A 290 -21.33 -7.73 0.86
N GLY A 291 -21.54 -6.64 1.60
CA GLY A 291 -22.86 -6.07 1.81
C GLY A 291 -23.54 -5.62 0.52
N ARG A 292 -22.80 -5.05 -0.44
CA ARG A 292 -23.33 -4.69 -1.77
C ARG A 292 -23.77 -5.93 -2.55
N ALA A 293 -22.99 -7.01 -2.50
CA ALA A 293 -23.33 -8.28 -3.15
C ALA A 293 -24.59 -8.92 -2.54
N GLU A 294 -24.72 -8.92 -1.21
CA GLU A 294 -25.89 -9.46 -0.51
C GLU A 294 -27.18 -8.69 -0.83
N ARG A 295 -27.08 -7.39 -1.10
CA ARG A 295 -28.21 -6.55 -1.55
C ARG A 295 -28.52 -6.67 -3.05
N GLY A 296 -27.73 -7.44 -3.80
CA GLY A 296 -27.91 -7.60 -5.25
C GLY A 296 -27.62 -6.34 -6.07
N GLU A 297 -26.77 -5.44 -5.55
CA GLU A 297 -26.38 -4.23 -6.28
C GLU A 297 -25.51 -4.57 -7.49
N VAL A 298 -25.69 -3.84 -8.59
CA VAL A 298 -24.87 -4.01 -9.79
C VAL A 298 -24.43 -2.65 -10.31
N THR A 299 -23.17 -2.57 -10.76
CA THR A 299 -22.66 -1.37 -11.40
C THR A 299 -22.97 -1.43 -12.90
N ALA A 300 -23.64 -0.40 -13.41
CA ALA A 300 -23.96 -0.29 -14.83
C ALA A 300 -22.66 -0.25 -15.67
N ALA A 301 -22.69 -0.89 -16.84
CA ALA A 301 -21.64 -0.71 -17.83
C ALA A 301 -21.61 0.76 -18.27
N ALA A 302 -20.43 1.39 -18.28
CA ALA A 302 -20.27 2.66 -18.97
C ALA A 302 -20.65 2.45 -20.45
N HIS A 303 -21.67 3.15 -20.93
CA HIS A 303 -21.93 3.17 -22.37
C HIS A 303 -20.73 3.82 -23.06
N PRO A 304 -20.18 3.21 -24.13
CA PRO A 304 -19.31 3.96 -25.01
C PRO A 304 -20.14 5.14 -25.52
N ALA A 305 -19.61 6.36 -25.41
CA ALA A 305 -20.21 7.52 -26.05
C ALA A 305 -20.35 7.19 -27.55
N GLY A 306 -21.58 6.88 -27.96
CA GLY A 306 -21.89 6.36 -29.28
C GLY A 306 -21.58 7.39 -30.36
N ALA A 307 -20.75 6.97 -31.32
CA ALA A 307 -20.90 7.42 -32.68
C ALA A 307 -22.26 6.93 -33.18
N ASP A 308 -23.14 7.87 -33.55
CA ASP A 308 -24.08 7.70 -34.65
C ASP A 308 -24.62 9.08 -35.03
N GLY A 309 -24.30 9.50 -36.25
CA GLY A 309 -24.97 10.60 -36.92
C GLY A 309 -26.01 10.04 -37.89
N SER A 310 -27.22 10.60 -37.89
CA SER A 310 -28.02 10.82 -39.10
C SER A 310 -29.19 11.77 -38.84
N ASP A 311 -29.45 12.58 -39.86
CA ASP A 311 -30.28 13.78 -39.98
C ASP A 311 -31.76 13.76 -39.56
N ALA A 312 -32.13 14.88 -38.89
CA ALA A 312 -33.27 15.80 -39.13
C ALA A 312 -34.75 15.39 -38.83
N PRO A 313 -35.71 16.34 -38.66
CA PRO A 313 -35.62 17.80 -38.80
C PRO A 313 -36.20 18.65 -37.63
N PHE A 314 -35.71 19.90 -37.60
CA PHE A 314 -36.29 21.15 -37.10
C PHE A 314 -37.63 21.08 -36.32
N GLY A 315 -37.57 21.37 -35.02
CA GLY A 315 -38.72 21.66 -34.15
C GLY A 315 -38.36 22.79 -33.19
N THR A 316 -39.19 23.82 -33.20
CA THR A 316 -39.03 25.17 -32.62
C THR A 316 -38.94 25.24 -31.10
N ALA A 317 -38.08 26.16 -30.64
CA ALA A 317 -38.17 27.00 -29.44
C ALA A 317 -38.96 26.49 -28.22
N GLY A 318 -38.22 26.17 -27.17
CA GLY A 318 -38.68 26.11 -25.78
C GLY A 318 -37.46 26.09 -24.87
N GLU A 319 -37.23 27.17 -24.14
CA GLU A 319 -36.18 27.28 -23.11
C GLU A 319 -36.36 26.21 -22.02
N PRO A 320 -35.29 25.61 -21.47
CA PRO A 320 -35.35 24.95 -20.18
C PRO A 320 -34.58 25.75 -19.11
N ASP A 321 -35.37 26.30 -18.19
CA ASP A 321 -35.19 26.40 -16.73
C ASP A 321 -33.75 26.26 -16.15
N GLU A 322 -33.15 27.39 -15.80
CA GLU A 322 -31.87 27.54 -15.08
C GLU A 322 -31.97 27.30 -13.55
N SER A 323 -32.50 26.17 -13.10
CA SER A 323 -32.63 25.93 -11.66
C SER A 323 -32.15 24.57 -11.15
N ALA A 324 -30.92 24.15 -11.51
CA ALA A 324 -30.18 23.16 -10.71
C ALA A 324 -28.65 23.12 -10.90
N GLU A 325 -27.97 24.20 -11.33
CA GLU A 325 -26.50 24.17 -11.34
C GLU A 325 -25.92 24.49 -9.96
N GLY A 326 -25.42 23.44 -9.28
CA GLY A 326 -24.74 23.55 -8.00
C GLY A 326 -23.54 24.50 -8.03
N PHE A 327 -23.34 25.25 -6.94
CA PHE A 327 -22.32 26.28 -6.78
C PHE A 327 -20.90 25.82 -7.17
N GLY A 328 -20.55 24.56 -6.90
CA GLY A 328 -19.24 23.99 -7.23
C GLY A 328 -18.96 23.90 -8.74
N THR A 329 -19.98 23.61 -9.55
CA THR A 329 -19.83 23.52 -11.01
C THR A 329 -19.62 24.90 -11.62
N ARG A 330 -20.31 25.93 -11.08
CA ARG A 330 -20.13 27.33 -11.47
C ARG A 330 -18.75 27.86 -11.06
N LEU A 331 -18.29 27.56 -9.85
CA LEU A 331 -16.97 27.97 -9.38
C LEU A 331 -15.83 27.38 -10.22
N ARG A 332 -15.93 26.09 -10.58
CA ARG A 332 -14.96 25.44 -11.46
C ARG A 332 -14.94 26.06 -12.85
N LYS A 333 -16.11 26.38 -13.42
CA LYS A 333 -16.22 27.03 -14.73
C LYS A 333 -15.60 28.43 -14.72
N TRP A 334 -15.84 29.22 -13.66
CA TRP A 334 -15.25 30.55 -13.50
C TRP A 334 -13.73 30.53 -13.36
N LEU A 335 -13.19 29.58 -12.59
CA LEU A 335 -11.75 29.43 -12.41
C LEU A 335 -11.04 28.99 -13.70
N MET A 336 -11.72 28.22 -14.55
CA MET A 336 -11.12 27.67 -15.77
C MET A 336 -11.23 28.59 -16.99
N THR A 337 -12.28 29.41 -17.10
CA THR A 337 -12.48 30.24 -18.30
C THR A 337 -12.13 31.71 -18.09
N GLY A 338 -12.00 32.19 -16.84
CA GLY A 338 -11.60 33.57 -16.54
C GLY A 338 -12.60 34.66 -16.97
N VAL A 339 -13.77 34.30 -17.49
CA VAL A 339 -14.80 35.24 -17.93
C VAL A 339 -15.89 35.36 -16.87
N ARG A 340 -16.09 36.58 -16.33
CA ARG A 340 -17.22 36.94 -15.48
C ARG A 340 -18.35 37.49 -16.36
N CYS A 341 -19.56 36.98 -16.19
CA CYS A 341 -20.79 37.71 -16.53
C CYS A 341 -21.43 38.14 -15.22
#